data_AF-A0A970XR61-F1
#
_entry.id   AF-A0A970XR61-F1
#
_cell.length_a   1.000
_cell.length_b   1.000
_cell.length_c   1.000
_cell.angle_alpha   90.00
_cell.angle_beta   90.00
_cell.angle_gamma   90.00
#
_symmetry.space_group_name_H-M   'P 1'
#
loop_
_entity.id
_entity.type
_entity.pdbx_description
1 polymer ?
#
loop_
_entity_poly.entity_id
_entity_poly.type
_entity_poly.pdbx_seq_one_letter_code
_entity_poly.pdbx_strand_id
1 'polypeptide(L)'
;KDPRGINLADIVLVGVSRTSKTPLSMYLAHKRIKVANVPLVPEVMPPEELFKAERGKVIGLTIWPEQLNQIRAERLKTLGLKGQATYANYDRIIEELEYGDEIMKKLGCPVIDVTNKAVEETASKILEIYYRRISNV
;
A
#
# COMPACT_ATOMS: atom_id res chain seq x y z
N LYS A 1 10.29 -0.45 -12.67
CA LYS A 1 10.57 -1.01 -11.31
C LYS A 1 10.77 -2.51 -11.48
N ASP A 2 11.75 -3.08 -10.80
CA ASP A 2 12.17 -4.47 -10.97
C ASP A 2 11.19 -5.46 -10.31
N PRO A 3 10.50 -6.32 -11.08
CA PRO A 3 9.53 -7.30 -10.55
C PRO A 3 10.19 -8.38 -9.67
N ARG A 4 11.51 -8.57 -9.76
CA ARG A 4 12.25 -9.55 -8.91
C ARG A 4 12.06 -9.29 -7.42
N GLY A 5 11.86 -8.03 -7.02
CA GLY A 5 11.62 -7.66 -5.62
C GLY A 5 10.35 -8.29 -5.03
N ILE A 6 9.33 -8.59 -5.84
CA ILE A 6 8.08 -9.23 -5.40
C ILE A 6 8.34 -10.68 -4.98
N ASN A 7 9.13 -11.40 -5.79
CA ASN A 7 9.43 -12.81 -5.52
C ASN A 7 10.32 -12.96 -4.27
N LEU A 8 11.29 -12.06 -4.09
CA LEU A 8 12.24 -12.10 -2.95
C LEU A 8 11.70 -11.54 -1.64
N ALA A 9 10.56 -10.84 -1.66
CA ALA A 9 9.98 -10.26 -0.45
C ALA A 9 9.24 -11.30 0.39
N ASP A 10 9.25 -11.11 1.71
CA ASP A 10 8.44 -11.86 2.66
C ASP A 10 6.98 -11.36 2.61
N ILE A 11 6.81 -10.04 2.43
CA ILE A 11 5.53 -9.33 2.35
C ILE A 11 5.57 -8.33 1.18
N VAL A 12 4.46 -8.22 0.46
CA VAL A 12 4.28 -7.22 -0.59
C VAL A 12 3.14 -6.28 -0.20
N LEU A 13 3.44 -5.00 -0.03
CA LEU A 13 2.44 -3.98 0.27
C LEU A 13 1.95 -3.33 -1.03
N VAL A 14 0.62 -3.36 -1.22
CA VAL A 14 -0.07 -2.72 -2.35
C VAL A 14 -0.99 -1.61 -1.86
N GLY A 15 -1.27 -0.61 -2.70
CA GLY A 15 -2.23 0.46 -2.43
C GLY A 15 -1.86 1.77 -3.10
N VAL A 16 -2.73 2.77 -3.03
CA VAL A 16 -2.54 4.08 -3.67
C VAL A 16 -1.43 4.92 -3.01
N SER A 17 -0.95 5.97 -3.67
CA SER A 17 0.07 6.85 -3.09
C SER A 17 -0.39 7.42 -1.74
N ARG A 18 0.52 7.50 -0.76
CA ARG A 18 0.29 7.99 0.62
C ARG A 18 -0.51 7.08 1.57
N THR A 19 -0.70 5.80 1.26
CA THR A 19 -1.20 4.78 2.21
C THR A 19 -0.12 4.20 3.14
N SER A 20 0.84 5.00 3.61
CA SER A 20 1.87 4.61 4.59
C SER A 20 2.81 3.44 4.23
N LYS A 21 2.80 2.94 2.98
CA LYS A 21 3.69 1.85 2.51
C LYS A 21 5.16 2.01 2.88
N THR A 22 5.77 3.16 2.60
CA THR A 22 7.21 3.37 2.84
C THR A 22 7.58 3.35 4.33
N PRO A 23 6.91 4.12 5.22
CA PRO A 23 7.11 3.98 6.66
C PRO A 23 6.89 2.57 7.19
N LEU A 24 5.83 1.88 6.74
CA LEU A 24 5.54 0.50 7.15
C LEU A 24 6.63 -0.47 6.71
N SER A 25 7.08 -0.38 5.46
CA SER A 25 8.15 -1.23 4.95
C SER A 25 9.45 -1.04 5.73
N MET A 26 9.77 0.19 6.16
CA MET A 26 10.94 0.48 6.98
C MET A 26 10.78 -0.11 8.38
N TYR A 27 9.61 0.06 9.00
CA TYR A 27 9.31 -0.50 10.32
C TYR A 27 9.39 -2.04 10.32
N LEU A 28 8.85 -2.70 9.29
CA LEU A 28 8.90 -4.15 9.12
C LEU A 28 10.33 -4.65 8.82
N ALA A 29 11.13 -3.87 8.07
CA ALA A 29 12.53 -4.20 7.82
C ALA A 29 13.36 -4.22 9.10
N HIS A 30 13.08 -3.33 10.08
CA HIS A 30 13.70 -3.40 11.41
C HIS A 30 13.37 -4.69 12.17
N LYS A 31 12.28 -5.38 11.81
CA LYS A 31 11.92 -6.71 12.31
C LYS A 31 12.46 -7.85 11.44
N ARG A 32 13.41 -7.56 10.55
CA ARG A 32 14.06 -8.49 9.60
C ARG A 32 13.11 -9.10 8.57
N ILE A 33 12.02 -8.40 8.24
CA ILE A 33 11.06 -8.81 7.21
C ILE A 33 11.34 -8.01 5.93
N LYS A 34 11.57 -8.71 4.82
CA LYS A 34 11.77 -8.11 3.50
C LYS A 34 10.44 -7.67 2.92
N VAL A 35 10.31 -6.38 2.62
CA VAL A 35 9.05 -5.81 2.11
C VAL A 35 9.25 -5.20 0.73
N ALA A 36 8.39 -5.57 -0.22
CA ALA A 36 8.28 -4.89 -1.51
C ALA A 36 7.07 -3.94 -1.52
N ASN A 37 7.26 -2.73 -2.05
CA ASN A 37 6.20 -1.73 -2.16
C ASN A 37 5.76 -1.56 -3.63
N VAL A 38 4.54 -2.00 -3.95
CA VAL A 38 3.96 -1.85 -5.29
C VAL A 38 2.82 -0.81 -5.25
N PRO A 39 2.98 0.33 -5.93
CA PRO A 39 1.90 1.31 -6.01
C PRO A 39 0.78 0.78 -6.90
N LEU A 40 -0.46 1.08 -6.53
CA LEU A 40 -1.63 0.91 -7.41
C LEU A 40 -1.99 2.30 -7.94
N VAL A 41 -1.84 2.48 -9.26
CA VAL A 41 -2.22 3.70 -9.99
C VAL A 41 -2.87 3.29 -11.31
N PRO A 42 -3.94 3.97 -11.77
CA PRO A 42 -4.69 3.61 -12.98
C PRO A 42 -3.83 3.48 -14.25
N GLU A 43 -2.76 4.27 -14.36
CA GLU A 43 -1.91 4.33 -15.56
C GLU A 43 -0.98 3.13 -15.70
N VAL A 44 -0.82 2.31 -14.66
CA VAL A 44 0.16 1.23 -14.63
C VAL A 44 -0.49 -0.06 -14.17
N MET A 45 -0.49 -1.05 -15.07
CA MET A 45 -0.92 -2.40 -14.74
C MET A 45 -0.01 -2.99 -13.65
N PRO A 46 -0.57 -3.64 -12.61
CA PRO A 46 0.24 -4.29 -11.60
C PRO A 46 1.04 -5.46 -12.21
N PRO A 47 2.28 -5.71 -11.76
CA PRO A 47 3.08 -6.82 -12.27
C PRO A 47 2.39 -8.18 -12.10
N GLU A 48 2.51 -9.08 -13.08
CA GLU A 48 1.89 -10.42 -13.04
C GLU A 48 2.30 -11.23 -11.81
N GLU A 49 3.52 -11.01 -11.31
CA GLU A 49 4.05 -11.67 -10.11
C GLU A 49 3.19 -11.42 -8.87
N LEU A 50 2.45 -10.31 -8.79
CA LEU A 50 1.50 -10.08 -7.71
C LEU A 50 0.36 -11.10 -7.71
N PHE A 51 -0.14 -11.45 -8.89
CA PHE A 51 -1.27 -12.39 -9.04
C PHE A 51 -0.84 -13.85 -8.88
N LYS A 52 0.46 -14.11 -9.01
CA LYS A 52 1.08 -15.43 -8.80
C LYS A 52 1.63 -15.60 -7.37
N ALA A 53 1.55 -14.55 -6.54
CA ALA A 53 2.08 -14.57 -5.19
C ALA A 53 1.24 -15.47 -4.26
N GLU A 54 1.89 -16.11 -3.30
CA GLU A 54 1.25 -16.95 -2.29
C GLU A 54 0.19 -16.18 -1.48
N ARG A 55 -0.86 -16.89 -1.05
CA ARG A 55 -1.92 -16.31 -0.23
C ARG A 55 -1.34 -15.74 1.08
N GLY A 56 -1.73 -14.51 1.41
CA GLY A 56 -1.22 -13.80 2.59
C GLY A 56 0.17 -13.17 2.41
N LYS A 57 0.81 -13.29 1.25
CA LYS A 57 2.04 -12.53 0.90
C LYS A 57 1.75 -11.11 0.48
N VAL A 58 0.72 -10.91 -0.31
CA VAL A 58 0.26 -9.59 -0.71
C VAL A 58 -0.70 -9.05 0.35
N ILE A 59 -0.51 -7.81 0.78
CA ILE A 59 -1.38 -7.10 1.72
C ILE A 59 -1.71 -5.73 1.13
N GLY A 60 -3.00 -5.47 1.01
CA GLY A 60 -3.54 -4.20 0.54
C GLY A 60 -3.64 -3.17 1.66
N LEU A 61 -3.32 -1.92 1.34
CA LEU A 61 -3.48 -0.77 2.22
C LEU A 61 -4.44 0.24 1.57
N THR A 62 -5.55 0.51 2.25
CA THR A 62 -6.54 1.51 1.85
C THR A 62 -6.64 2.64 2.88
N ILE A 63 -7.27 3.75 2.51
CA ILE A 63 -7.42 4.94 3.34
C ILE A 63 -8.68 5.70 2.90
N TRP A 64 -9.30 6.44 3.81
CA TRP A 64 -10.43 7.29 3.46
C TRP A 64 -10.01 8.46 2.56
N PRO A 65 -10.82 8.84 1.55
CA PRO A 65 -10.51 9.90 0.60
C PRO A 65 -10.14 11.23 1.27
N GLU A 66 -10.88 11.62 2.30
CA GLU A 66 -10.71 12.90 2.99
C GLU A 66 -9.36 12.97 3.71
N GLN A 67 -8.99 11.91 4.43
CA GLN A 67 -7.69 11.84 5.09
C GLN A 67 -6.55 11.79 4.07
N LEU A 68 -6.73 11.07 2.97
CA LEU A 68 -5.75 11.02 1.89
C LEU A 68 -5.55 12.40 1.25
N ASN A 69 -6.63 13.13 1.02
CA ASN A 69 -6.59 14.49 0.50
C ASN A 69 -5.78 15.41 1.44
N GLN A 70 -6.07 15.38 2.75
CA GLN A 70 -5.34 16.15 3.75
C GLN A 70 -3.84 15.83 3.74
N ILE A 71 -3.46 14.55 3.72
CA ILE A 71 -2.04 14.13 3.67
C ILE A 71 -1.35 14.64 2.40
N ARG A 72 -2.04 14.58 1.25
CA ARG A 72 -1.48 15.07 -0.03
C ARG A 72 -1.36 16.59 -0.06
N ALA A 73 -2.35 17.31 0.46
CA ALA A 73 -2.32 18.77 0.57
C ALA A 73 -1.16 19.25 1.45
N GLU A 74 -0.97 18.66 2.63
CA GLU A 74 0.15 18.98 3.52
C GLU A 74 1.51 18.65 2.88
N ARG A 75 1.58 17.55 2.12
CA ARG A 75 2.82 17.21 1.40
C ARG A 75 3.16 18.24 0.32
N LEU A 76 2.18 18.71 -0.44
CA LEU A 76 2.40 19.73 -1.47
C LEU A 76 2.85 21.06 -0.86
N LYS A 77 2.22 21.45 0.26
CA LYS A 77 2.61 22.64 1.04
C LYS A 77 4.05 22.56 1.53
N THR A 78 4.45 21.41 2.07
CA THR A 78 5.83 21.16 2.54
C THR A 78 6.86 21.24 1.40
N LEU A 79 6.48 20.87 0.17
CA LEU A 79 7.36 20.91 -1.00
C LEU A 79 7.37 22.28 -1.72
N GLY A 80 6.61 23.26 -1.24
CA GLY A 80 6.48 24.57 -1.90
C GLY A 80 5.73 24.51 -3.24
N LEU A 81 5.10 23.39 -3.58
CA LEU A 81 4.41 23.15 -4.86
C LEU A 81 2.96 23.64 -4.79
N LYS A 82 2.77 24.93 -4.50
CA LYS A 82 1.48 25.64 -4.50
C LYS A 82 0.93 25.71 -5.94
N GLY A 83 0.34 24.63 -6.45
CA GLY A 83 -0.27 24.64 -7.79
C GLY A 83 -0.39 23.29 -8.50
N GLN A 84 0.17 22.20 -7.97
CA GLN A 84 -0.09 20.85 -8.51
C GLN A 84 -1.45 20.31 -8.01
N ALA A 85 -2.52 20.96 -8.45
CA ALA A 85 -3.91 20.68 -8.04
C ALA A 85 -4.34 19.25 -8.37
N THR A 86 -3.81 18.62 -9.43
CA THR A 86 -4.20 17.27 -9.85
C THR A 86 -3.84 16.19 -8.82
N TYR A 87 -2.75 16.35 -8.07
CA TYR A 87 -2.29 15.36 -7.10
C TYR A 87 -3.19 15.31 -5.85
N ALA A 88 -3.82 16.43 -5.50
CA ALA A 88 -4.79 16.56 -4.41
C ALA A 88 -6.22 16.82 -4.93
N ASN A 89 -6.49 16.52 -6.21
CA ASN A 89 -7.85 16.57 -6.74
C ASN A 89 -8.64 15.41 -6.12
N TYR A 90 -9.81 15.73 -5.56
CA TYR A 90 -10.66 14.77 -4.90
C TYR A 90 -11.17 13.69 -5.87
N ASP A 91 -11.60 14.07 -7.07
CA ASP A 91 -12.08 13.11 -8.08
C ASP A 91 -11.00 12.12 -8.47
N ARG A 92 -9.76 12.60 -8.59
CA ARG A 92 -8.59 11.76 -8.86
C ARG A 92 -8.29 10.81 -7.71
N ILE A 93 -8.49 11.24 -6.47
CA ILE A 93 -8.32 10.38 -5.30
C ILE A 93 -9.35 9.24 -5.32
N ILE A 94 -10.62 9.55 -5.65
CA ILE A 94 -11.67 8.54 -5.78
C ILE A 94 -11.32 7.54 -6.87
N GLU A 95 -10.95 8.00 -8.06
CA GLU A 95 -10.52 7.15 -9.19
C GLU A 95 -9.38 6.19 -8.78
N GLU A 96 -8.34 6.71 -8.10
CA GLU A 96 -7.23 5.89 -7.64
C GLU A 96 -7.64 4.86 -6.59
N LEU A 97 -8.54 5.23 -5.67
CA LEU A 97 -9.02 4.34 -4.61
C LEU A 97 -9.92 3.23 -5.18
N GLU A 98 -10.80 3.55 -6.12
CA GLU A 98 -11.64 2.58 -6.83
C GLU A 98 -10.79 1.59 -7.62
N TYR A 99 -9.83 2.10 -8.42
CA TYR A 99 -8.87 1.25 -9.11
C TYR A 99 -8.09 0.34 -8.14
N GLY A 100 -7.63 0.91 -7.02
CA GLY A 100 -6.93 0.17 -5.98
C GLY A 100 -7.79 -0.97 -5.41
N ASP A 101 -9.05 -0.69 -5.08
CA ASP A 101 -10.01 -1.66 -4.56
C ASP A 101 -10.28 -2.79 -5.56
N GLU A 102 -10.49 -2.49 -6.84
CA GLU A 102 -10.66 -3.49 -7.88
C GLU A 102 -9.47 -4.44 -8.00
N ILE A 103 -8.25 -3.89 -8.00
CA ILE A 103 -7.03 -4.70 -8.07
C ILE A 103 -6.89 -5.56 -6.80
N MET A 104 -7.12 -5.00 -5.61
CA MET A 104 -7.03 -5.74 -4.35
C MET A 104 -8.06 -6.87 -4.27
N LYS A 105 -9.28 -6.67 -4.80
CA LYS A 105 -10.30 -7.71 -4.97
C LYS A 105 -9.82 -8.82 -5.91
N LYS A 106 -9.26 -8.48 -7.07
CA LYS A 106 -8.70 -9.46 -8.03
C LYS A 106 -7.54 -10.26 -7.43
N LEU A 107 -6.73 -9.64 -6.57
CA LEU A 107 -5.64 -10.30 -5.85
C LEU A 107 -6.12 -11.21 -4.71
N GLY A 108 -7.36 -11.03 -4.22
CA GLY A 108 -7.89 -11.76 -3.07
C GLY A 108 -7.07 -11.56 -1.78
N CYS A 109 -6.34 -10.45 -1.69
CA CYS A 109 -5.44 -10.17 -0.56
C CYS A 109 -6.19 -9.56 0.63
N PRO A 110 -5.71 -9.77 1.87
CA PRO A 110 -6.18 -8.99 3.01
C PRO A 110 -5.96 -7.50 2.79
N VAL A 111 -6.96 -6.67 3.14
CA VAL A 111 -6.90 -5.22 3.03
C VAL A 111 -6.97 -4.60 4.42
N ILE A 112 -6.03 -3.70 4.72
CA ILE A 112 -5.97 -2.95 5.97
C ILE A 112 -6.26 -1.48 5.68
N ASP A 113 -7.32 -0.96 6.29
CA ASP A 113 -7.58 0.47 6.35
C ASP A 113 -6.57 1.15 7.28
N VAL A 114 -5.81 2.13 6.78
CA VAL A 114 -4.79 2.88 7.56
C VAL A 114 -5.28 4.24 8.06
N THR A 115 -6.57 4.54 7.88
CA THR A 115 -7.20 5.78 8.34
C THR A 115 -7.03 5.94 9.85
N ASN A 116 -6.48 7.08 10.27
CA ASN A 116 -6.17 7.45 11.66
C ASN A 116 -5.33 6.42 12.45
N LYS A 117 -4.56 5.56 11.77
CA LYS A 117 -3.73 4.54 12.43
C LYS A 117 -2.26 4.92 12.47
N ALA A 118 -1.64 4.60 13.60
CA ALA A 118 -0.19 4.63 13.73
C ALA A 118 0.47 3.55 12.86
N VAL A 119 1.74 3.74 12.53
CA VAL A 119 2.55 2.78 11.76
C VAL A 119 2.64 1.46 12.52
N GLU A 120 2.81 1.51 13.84
CA GLU A 120 2.94 0.37 14.75
C GLU A 120 1.66 -0.48 14.79
N GLU A 121 0.49 0.15 14.81
CA GLU A 121 -0.80 -0.57 14.83
C GLU A 121 -1.02 -1.31 13.51
N THR A 122 -0.76 -0.64 12.39
CA THR A 122 -0.89 -1.24 11.06
C THR A 122 0.14 -2.35 10.86
N ALA A 123 1.38 -2.14 11.31
CA ALA A 123 2.43 -3.16 11.26
C ALA A 123 2.07 -4.38 12.11
N SER A 124 1.44 -4.21 13.26
CA SER A 124 1.00 -5.32 14.11
C SER A 124 0.00 -6.23 13.38
N LYS A 125 -0.96 -5.64 12.66
CA LYS A 125 -1.92 -6.38 11.82
C LYS A 125 -1.24 -7.10 10.66
N ILE A 126 -0.27 -6.45 10.01
CA ILE A 126 0.55 -7.06 8.95
C ILE A 126 1.32 -8.27 9.48
N LEU A 127 1.93 -8.15 10.66
CA LEU A 127 2.68 -9.22 11.30
C LEU A 127 1.78 -10.40 11.68
N GLU A 128 0.58 -10.15 12.18
CA GLU A 128 -0.39 -11.21 12.47
C GLU A 128 -0.72 -12.04 11.22
N ILE A 129 -0.99 -11.38 10.09
CA ILE A 129 -1.25 -12.04 8.80
C ILE A 129 -0.02 -12.84 8.37
N TYR A 130 1.17 -12.24 8.44
CA TYR A 130 2.43 -12.87 8.05
C TYR A 130 2.74 -14.12 8.89
N TYR A 131 2.64 -14.03 10.22
CA TYR A 131 2.90 -15.15 11.11
C TYR A 131 1.86 -16.26 10.95
N ARG A 132 0.58 -15.90 10.80
CA ARG A 132 -0.46 -16.89 10.49
C ARG A 132 -0.18 -17.62 9.17
N ARG A 133 0.35 -16.94 8.14
CA ARG A 133 0.74 -17.60 6.88
C ARG A 133 1.84 -18.62 7.12
N ILE A 134 2.95 -18.25 7.76
CA ILE A 134 4.10 -19.14 7.92
C ILE A 134 3.90 -20.25 8.95
N SER A 135 2.97 -20.08 9.91
CA SER A 135 2.63 -21.13 10.89
C SER A 135 1.61 -22.15 10.38
N ASN A 136 0.93 -21.87 9.27
CA ASN A 136 0.03 -22.81 8.59
C ASN A 136 0.71 -23.53 7.40
N VAL A 137 2.04 -23.46 7.34
CA VAL A 137 2.91 -24.20 6.39
C VAL A 137 3.51 -25.39 7.14
#